data_AF-A0A453HV25-F1
#
_entry.id   AF-A0A453HV25-F1
#
_cell.length_a   1.000
_cell.length_b   1.000
_cell.length_c   1.000
_cell.angle_alpha   90.00
_cell.angle_beta   90.00
_cell.angle_gamma   90.00
#
_symmetry.space_group_name_H-M   'P 1'
#
loop_
_entity.id
_entity.type
_entity.pdbx_description
1 polymer ?
#
loop_
_entity_poly.entity_id
_entity_poly.type
_entity_poly.pdbx_seq_one_letter_code
_entity_poly.pdbx_strand_id
1 'polypeptide(L)'
;MDISPLCKRGVWLRETIVGNVVTRNETVCDCSGEDPTCSRSVYGRSVADHLEYYGVNLHADSRGTCQFVIGASNSAYGDILQFDGTIILSRYPQKRYPVESI
;
A
#
# COMPACT_ATOMS: atom_id res chain seq x y z
N MET A 1 21.43 23.86 -2.39
CA MET A 1 20.16 23.09 -2.41
C MET A 1 20.38 21.88 -1.53
N ASP A 2 19.78 21.90 -0.36
CA ASP A 2 19.85 20.81 0.62
C ASP A 2 18.87 19.73 0.16
N ILE A 3 19.37 18.63 -0.43
CA ILE A 3 18.54 17.44 -0.66
C ILE A 3 18.49 16.69 0.67
N SER A 4 17.78 17.26 1.64
CA SER A 4 17.35 16.48 2.78
C SER A 4 16.50 15.32 2.24
N PRO A 5 16.79 14.06 2.60
CA PRO A 5 16.01 12.93 2.12
C PRO A 5 14.54 13.17 2.44
N LEU A 6 13.67 13.04 1.43
CA LEU A 6 12.22 13.16 1.61
C LEU A 6 11.80 12.19 2.70
N CYS A 7 11.36 12.73 3.85
CA CYS A 7 10.86 11.94 4.97
C CYS A 7 9.59 11.19 4.55
N LYS A 8 9.63 9.85 4.63
CA LYS A 8 8.51 8.96 4.28
C LYS A 8 7.96 8.34 5.55
N ARG A 9 6.98 9.00 6.17
CA ARG A 9 6.28 8.44 7.33
C ARG A 9 5.16 7.52 6.86
N GLY A 10 5.17 6.29 7.39
CA GLY A 10 4.04 5.37 7.30
C GLY A 10 3.23 5.40 8.60
N VAL A 11 1.98 4.95 8.50
CA VAL A 11 1.17 4.60 9.67
C VAL A 11 1.01 3.08 9.68
N TRP A 12 1.33 2.46 10.81
CA TRP A 12 1.22 1.03 11.00
C TRP A 12 0.05 0.72 11.93
N LEU A 13 -0.94 0.01 11.40
CA LEU A 13 -2.06 -0.55 12.14
C LEU A 13 -1.74 -2.00 12.50
N ARG A 14 -1.93 -2.36 13.77
CA ARG A 14 -1.82 -3.75 14.22
C ARG A 14 -2.80 -4.06 15.32
N GLU A 15 -3.24 -5.31 15.38
CA GLU A 15 -3.99 -5.81 16.53
C GLU A 15 -3.03 -6.39 17.56
N THR A 16 -3.34 -6.18 18.83
CA THR A 16 -2.65 -6.79 19.96
C THR A 16 -3.70 -7.50 20.81
N ILE A 17 -3.48 -8.79 21.05
CA ILE A 17 -4.41 -9.64 21.79
C ILE A 17 -3.81 -9.93 23.16
N VAL A 18 -4.49 -9.50 24.22
CA VAL A 18 -4.11 -9.77 25.61
C VAL A 18 -5.29 -10.45 26.29
N GLY A 19 -5.18 -11.77 26.50
CA GLY A 19 -6.30 -12.58 26.96
C GLY A 19 -7.45 -12.57 25.94
N ASN A 20 -8.62 -12.06 26.36
CA ASN A 20 -9.81 -11.90 25.52
C ASN A 20 -10.01 -10.47 25.00
N VAL A 21 -9.06 -9.57 25.23
CA VAL A 21 -9.13 -8.18 24.78
C VAL A 21 -8.33 -8.03 23.49
N VAL A 22 -9.00 -7.56 22.43
CA VAL A 22 -8.38 -7.19 21.15
C VAL A 22 -8.27 -5.67 21.09
N THR A 23 -7.05 -5.16 20.97
CA THR A 23 -6.78 -3.72 20.84
C THR A 23 -6.18 -3.43 19.47
N ARG A 24 -6.80 -2.52 18.73
CA ARG A 24 -6.26 -1.95 17.49
C ARG A 24 -5.34 -0.79 17.83
N ASN A 25 -4.05 -0.97 17.57
CA ASN A 25 -3.02 0.03 17.81
C ASN A 25 -2.62 0.71 16.52
N GLU A 26 -2.44 2.02 16.59
CA GLU A 26 -1.86 2.85 15.53
C GLU A 26 -0.46 3.30 15.97
N THR A 27 0.51 3.23 15.06
CA THR A 27 1.87 3.73 15.29
C THR A 27 2.34 4.50 14.08
N VAL A 28 2.78 5.74 14.30
CA VAL A 28 3.44 6.54 13.24
C VAL A 28 4.90 6.14 13.19
N CYS A 29 5.35 5.66 12.03
CA CYS A 29 6.71 5.21 11.80
C CYS A 29 7.67 6.37 11.58
N ASP A 30 8.97 6.10 11.71
CA ASP A 30 10.03 7.06 11.47
C ASP A 30 10.11 7.54 10.00
N CYS A 31 11.03 8.45 9.73
CA CYS A 31 11.19 9.07 8.41
C CYS A 31 11.88 8.18 7.36
N SER A 32 12.34 6.98 7.71
CA SER A 32 13.13 6.13 6.82
C SER A 32 12.29 5.51 5.70
N GLY A 33 10.99 5.32 5.94
CA GLY A 33 10.10 4.50 5.11
C GLY A 33 10.30 2.99 5.28
N GLU A 34 11.26 2.56 6.11
CA GLU A 34 11.63 1.17 6.36
C GLU A 34 11.85 0.94 7.87
N ASP A 35 11.08 1.63 8.71
CA ASP A 35 11.22 1.61 10.17
C ASP A 35 11.15 0.17 10.72
N PRO A 36 12.22 -0.36 11.34
CA PRO A 36 12.28 -1.74 11.82
C PRO A 36 11.38 -1.99 13.03
N THR A 37 10.79 -0.96 13.64
CA THR A 37 9.82 -1.08 14.74
C THR A 37 8.37 -1.12 14.26
N CYS A 38 8.14 -0.88 12.95
CA CYS A 38 6.85 -0.90 12.30
C CYS A 38 6.62 -2.21 11.52
N SER A 39 5.80 -2.17 10.46
CA SER A 39 5.51 -3.30 9.57
C SER A 39 6.75 -4.00 9.01
N ARG A 40 7.90 -3.32 8.89
CA ARG A 40 9.15 -3.93 8.44
C ARG A 40 9.66 -5.04 9.37
N SER A 41 9.24 -5.04 10.63
CA SER A 41 9.54 -6.12 11.59
C SER A 41 8.80 -7.42 11.29
N VAL A 42 7.74 -7.37 10.51
CA VAL A 42 6.84 -8.51 10.29
C VAL A 42 7.26 -9.28 9.05
N TYR A 43 7.61 -10.56 9.22
CA TYR A 43 7.95 -11.46 8.12
C TYR A 43 6.70 -12.09 7.44
N GLY A 44 5.53 -11.93 8.05
CA GLY A 44 4.26 -12.49 7.55
C GLY A 44 3.77 -11.86 6.26
N ARG A 45 3.08 -12.65 5.43
CA ARG A 45 2.47 -12.22 4.15
C ARG A 45 0.95 -12.45 4.16
N SER A 46 0.28 -12.07 5.25
CA SER A 46 -1.17 -12.19 5.37
C SER A 46 -1.85 -11.21 4.42
N VAL A 47 -2.57 -11.72 3.43
CA VAL A 47 -3.38 -10.87 2.54
C VAL A 47 -4.60 -10.34 3.29
N ALA A 48 -5.11 -11.07 4.28
CA ALA A 48 -6.29 -10.66 5.05
C ALA A 48 -6.07 -9.30 5.75
N ASP A 49 -4.88 -9.08 6.31
CA ASP A 49 -4.51 -7.84 7.02
C ASP A 49 -4.40 -6.63 6.06
N HIS A 50 -4.35 -6.89 4.75
CA HIS A 50 -4.34 -5.88 3.70
C HIS A 50 -5.73 -5.58 3.12
N LEU A 51 -6.77 -6.32 3.54
CA LEU A 51 -8.13 -6.07 3.06
C LEU A 51 -8.87 -5.06 3.92
N GLU A 52 -8.46 -4.82 5.18
CA GLU A 52 -9.15 -3.89 6.09
C GLU A 52 -8.19 -2.83 6.62
N TYR A 53 -8.54 -1.54 6.46
CA TYR A 53 -7.82 -0.41 7.03
C TYR A 53 -8.80 0.50 7.77
N TYR A 54 -8.55 0.78 9.05
CA TYR A 54 -9.43 1.59 9.90
C TYR A 54 -10.91 1.14 9.93
N GLY A 55 -11.17 -0.16 9.83
CA GLY A 55 -12.54 -0.69 9.76
C GLY A 55 -13.17 -0.62 8.37
N VAL A 56 -12.45 -0.14 7.35
CA VAL A 56 -12.92 -0.06 5.97
C VAL A 56 -12.30 -1.19 5.17
N ASN A 57 -13.15 -2.01 4.56
CA ASN A 57 -12.72 -3.04 3.62
C ASN A 57 -12.32 -2.42 2.27
N LEU A 58 -11.09 -2.65 1.84
CA LEU A 58 -10.47 -2.19 0.60
C LEU A 58 -10.31 -3.34 -0.39
N HIS A 59 -11.41 -4.03 -0.70
CA HIS A 59 -11.44 -5.02 -1.79
C HIS A 59 -12.71 -4.85 -2.63
N ALA A 60 -12.70 -5.41 -3.83
CA ALA A 60 -13.90 -5.51 -4.65
C ALA A 60 -14.59 -6.86 -4.38
N ASP A 61 -15.91 -6.87 -4.23
CA ASP A 61 -16.71 -8.10 -4.10
C ASP A 61 -16.76 -8.89 -5.40
N SER A 62 -16.59 -8.21 -6.54
CA SER A 62 -16.52 -8.82 -7.87
C SER A 62 -15.67 -7.97 -8.82
N ARG A 63 -15.11 -8.60 -9.86
CA ARG A 63 -14.35 -7.87 -10.89
C ARG A 63 -15.28 -6.91 -11.63
N GLY A 64 -14.89 -5.63 -11.71
CA GLY A 64 -15.54 -4.64 -12.58
C GLY A 64 -16.68 -3.82 -11.97
N THR A 65 -17.06 -4.02 -10.70
CA THR A 65 -18.16 -3.24 -10.09
C THR A 65 -17.74 -1.87 -9.55
N CYS A 66 -16.43 -1.65 -9.32
CA CYS A 66 -15.89 -0.41 -8.77
C CYS A 66 -14.62 0.02 -9.52
N GLN A 67 -14.43 1.32 -9.76
CA GLN A 67 -13.19 1.87 -10.30
C GLN A 67 -12.31 2.40 -9.17
N PHE A 68 -11.02 2.08 -9.20
CA PHE A 68 -10.06 2.66 -8.26
C PHE A 68 -9.86 4.15 -8.55
N VAL A 69 -10.11 5.00 -7.57
CA VAL A 69 -9.83 6.44 -7.66
C VAL A 69 -8.42 6.69 -7.13
N ILE A 70 -7.50 7.02 -8.02
CA ILE A 70 -6.12 7.37 -7.65
C ILE A 70 -6.09 8.87 -7.33
N GLY A 71 -5.84 9.21 -6.06
CA GLY A 71 -5.71 10.61 -5.64
C GLY A 71 -4.56 11.32 -6.35
N ALA A 72 -4.71 12.64 -6.56
CA ALA A 72 -3.74 13.49 -7.26
C ALA A 72 -2.34 13.54 -6.60
N SER A 73 -2.21 13.08 -5.35
CA SER A 73 -0.96 13.02 -4.60
C SER A 73 -0.01 11.86 -4.99
N ASN A 74 -0.37 11.05 -6.00
CA ASN A 74 0.47 9.95 -6.50
C ASN A 74 1.56 10.40 -7.50
N SER A 75 2.04 11.64 -7.38
CA SER A 75 3.05 12.25 -8.26
C SER A 75 4.41 11.53 -8.26
N ALA A 76 4.63 10.59 -7.34
CA ALA A 76 5.81 9.75 -7.28
C ALA A 76 5.85 8.62 -8.32
N TYR A 77 4.73 8.33 -9.00
CA TYR A 77 4.64 7.32 -10.06
C TYR A 77 4.61 7.99 -11.43
N GLY A 78 5.56 7.63 -12.29
CA GLY A 78 5.69 8.18 -13.64
C GLY A 78 4.82 7.49 -14.69
N ASP A 79 4.31 6.29 -14.41
CA ASP A 79 3.36 5.58 -15.28
C ASP A 79 2.30 4.87 -14.42
N ILE A 80 1.03 5.07 -14.79
CA ILE A 80 -0.14 4.47 -14.16
C ILE A 80 -0.93 3.78 -15.27
N LEU A 81 -0.92 2.45 -15.26
CA LEU A 81 -1.71 1.64 -16.19
C LEU A 81 -2.92 1.06 -15.46
N GLN A 82 -4.10 1.19 -16.05
CA GLN A 82 -5.29 0.43 -15.65
C GLN A 82 -5.59 -0.59 -16.74
N PHE A 83 -5.56 -1.88 -16.40
CA PHE A 83 -5.87 -2.97 -17.33
C PHE A 83 -6.74 -4.01 -16.62
N ASP A 84 -7.94 -4.27 -17.14
CA ASP A 84 -8.88 -5.28 -16.63
C ASP A 84 -9.10 -5.20 -15.10
N GLY A 85 -9.33 -3.98 -14.59
CA GLY A 85 -9.51 -3.73 -13.15
C GLY A 85 -8.23 -3.83 -12.31
N THR A 86 -7.07 -4.07 -12.91
CA THR A 86 -5.77 -4.03 -12.24
C THR A 86 -5.10 -2.67 -12.43
N ILE A 87 -4.55 -2.09 -11.36
CA ILE A 87 -3.68 -0.91 -11.44
C ILE A 87 -2.22 -1.35 -11.37
N ILE A 88 -1.42 -0.91 -12.33
CA ILE A 88 0.04 -1.01 -12.29
C ILE A 88 0.60 0.40 -12.08
N LEU A 89 1.24 0.60 -10.93
CA LEU A 89 1.93 1.84 -10.59
C LEU A 89 3.44 1.65 -10.78
N SER A 90 4.03 2.38 -11.74
CA SER A 90 5.47 2.33 -11.96
C SER A 90 6.13 3.67 -11.66
N ARG A 91 7.22 3.62 -10.88
CA ARG A 91 8.04 4.79 -10.55
C ARG A 91 8.80 5.32 -11.76
N TYR A 92 9.19 4.43 -12.67
CA TYR A 92 9.96 4.76 -13.87
C TYR A 92 9.17 4.37 -15.12
N PRO A 93 9.21 5.16 -16.20
CA PRO A 93 8.53 4.81 -17.44
C PRO A 93 8.98 3.43 -17.92
N GLN A 94 8.01 2.52 -18.09
CA GLN A 94 8.27 1.17 -18.57
C GLN A 94 8.17 1.14 -20.10
N LYS A 95 9.08 0.41 -20.76
CA LYS A 95 8.87 0.06 -22.17
C LYS A 95 7.70 -0.93 -22.24
N ARG A 96 6.60 -0.52 -22.88
CA ARG A 96 5.41 -1.37 -23.05
C ARG A 96 5.69 -2.37 -24.17
N TYR A 97 5.57 -3.65 -23.86
CA TYR A 97 5.54 -4.71 -24.85
C TYR A 97 4.07 -5.14 -25.04
N PRO A 98 3.59 -5.31 -26.28
CA PRO A 98 2.24 -5.83 -26.51
C PRO A 98 2.07 -7.18 -25.81
N VAL A 99 0.95 -7.35 -25.12
CA VAL A 99 0.54 -8.63 -24.50
C VAL A 99 0.04 -9.57 -25.61
N GLU A 100 0.89 -9.87 -26.59
CA GLU A 100 0.65 -10.86 -27.66
C GLU A 100 1.95 -11.58 -28.03
N SER A 101 2.79 -11.88 -27.03
CA SER A 101 3.99 -12.69 -27.23
C SER A 101 4.36 -13.49 -25.99
N ILE A 102 3.42 -14.29 -25.50
CA ILE A 102 3.68 -15.55 -24.78
C ILE A 102 2.76 -16.60 -25.35
#